data_AF-A0AAP8SNN6-F1
#
_entry.id   AF-A0AAP8SNN6-F1
#
_cell.length_a   1.000
_cell.length_b   1.000
_cell.length_c   1.000
_cell.angle_alpha   90.00
_cell.angle_beta   90.00
_cell.angle_gamma   90.00
#
_symmetry.space_group_name_H-M   'P 1'
#
loop_
_entity.id
_entity.type
_entity.pdbx_description
1 polymer ?
#
loop_
_entity_poly.entity_id
_entity_poly.type
_entity_poly.pdbx_seq_one_letter_code
_entity_poly.pdbx_strand_id
1 'polypeptide(L)'
;MNNPKPRKNQALQMERRRLLLEATMDAIHEHGLGSLTVAKIAGKADLSPGTINFHFDSKHALLLATLTQIAEEFEERIQGAVDESGDDPAARLLALIDASVDPEITEPRKTSVWFAFSSEARSRDDYQRICGERERNIFALTQRLCADVISAGDKSAEMDARAMANAVQGLIDAIWEEILYQGHDYDRAEARHMYLSFLASVFPWAYQHPRRSGKKAQATPVKIFEAGLADVKELARLFDLYRQFYEEPADEKLARRFMRQNLEKGRSTVYVARDDSGEMLGFVQLYASWCSVAAAPVCILYDLYVASGGRQGGVGRALMKRAEVHARKMKACRIDLETASDNIIGQALYEDLGYERETHFYKYSLEL
;
A
#
# COMPACT_ATOMS: atom_id res chain seq x y z
N MET A 1 29.39 -32.61 -23.26
CA MET A 1 28.94 -31.26 -22.85
C MET A 1 27.44 -31.19 -23.09
N ASN A 2 26.67 -31.23 -22.00
CA ASN A 2 25.21 -31.29 -22.03
C ASN A 2 24.68 -29.86 -22.23
N ASN A 3 24.24 -29.52 -23.44
CA ASN A 3 23.65 -28.22 -23.73
C ASN A 3 22.31 -28.11 -22.98
N PRO A 4 22.05 -27.09 -22.14
CA PRO A 4 20.79 -27.01 -21.39
C PRO A 4 19.61 -26.84 -22.38
N LYS A 5 18.54 -27.63 -22.17
CA LYS A 5 17.34 -27.67 -23.03
C LYS A 5 16.77 -26.26 -23.36
N PRO A 6 16.27 -26.01 -24.59
CA PRO A 6 15.82 -24.69 -25.07
C PRO A 6 14.78 -23.98 -24.19
N ARG A 7 13.92 -24.74 -23.48
CA ARG A 7 12.93 -24.18 -22.53
C ARG A 7 13.54 -23.49 -21.31
N LYS A 8 14.69 -23.97 -20.79
CA LYS A 8 15.37 -23.33 -19.64
C LYS A 8 15.98 -21.98 -20.04
N ASN A 9 16.49 -21.88 -21.26
CA ASN A 9 17.13 -20.67 -21.77
C ASN A 9 16.10 -19.56 -22.05
N GLN A 10 14.91 -19.93 -22.54
CA GLN A 10 13.79 -19.00 -22.72
C GLN A 10 13.25 -18.46 -21.39
N ALA A 11 13.07 -19.31 -20.37
CA ALA A 11 12.62 -18.87 -19.05
C ALA A 11 13.61 -17.89 -18.39
N LEU A 12 14.91 -18.18 -18.49
CA LEU A 12 15.98 -17.28 -18.03
C LEU A 12 15.99 -15.94 -18.79
N GLN A 13 15.69 -15.95 -20.09
CA GLN A 13 15.59 -14.72 -20.88
C GLN A 13 14.36 -13.89 -20.53
N MET A 14 13.21 -14.53 -20.27
CA MET A 14 12.00 -13.85 -19.81
C MET A 14 12.20 -13.23 -18.43
N GLU A 15 12.83 -13.95 -17.51
CA GLU A 15 13.15 -13.44 -16.18
C GLU A 15 14.07 -12.22 -16.24
N ARG A 16 15.13 -12.29 -17.05
CA ARG A 16 16.02 -11.14 -17.29
C ARG A 16 15.30 -9.96 -17.93
N ARG A 17 14.37 -10.22 -18.85
CA ARG A 17 13.55 -9.18 -19.46
C ARG A 17 12.69 -8.50 -18.39
N ARG A 18 12.03 -9.26 -17.52
CA ARG A 18 11.25 -8.73 -16.38
C ARG A 18 12.10 -7.88 -15.45
N LEU A 19 13.27 -8.37 -15.03
CA LEU A 19 14.20 -7.62 -14.17
C LEU A 19 14.60 -6.27 -14.79
N LEU A 20 14.81 -6.21 -16.10
CA LEU A 20 15.13 -4.96 -16.79
C LEU A 20 13.96 -3.97 -16.82
N LEU A 21 12.71 -4.45 -16.88
CA LEU A 21 11.52 -3.61 -16.82
C LEU A 21 11.33 -3.05 -15.41
N GLU A 22 11.46 -3.88 -14.37
CA GLU A 22 11.47 -3.46 -12.96
C GLU A 22 12.55 -2.40 -12.69
N ALA A 23 13.79 -2.66 -13.09
CA ALA A 23 14.89 -1.72 -12.95
C ALA A 23 14.66 -0.41 -13.74
N THR A 24 13.92 -0.46 -14.84
CA THR A 24 13.52 0.73 -15.59
C THR A 24 12.50 1.55 -14.82
N MET A 25 11.50 0.91 -14.19
CA MET A 25 10.54 1.58 -13.32
C MET A 25 11.24 2.24 -12.12
N ASP A 26 12.13 1.52 -11.43
CA ASP A 26 12.92 2.06 -10.31
C ASP A 26 13.75 3.28 -10.72
N ALA A 27 14.41 3.20 -11.88
CA ALA A 27 15.25 4.28 -12.36
C ALA A 27 14.44 5.51 -12.81
N ILE A 28 13.24 5.32 -13.36
CA ILE A 28 12.32 6.43 -13.68
C ILE A 28 11.79 7.06 -12.39
N HIS A 29 11.38 6.24 -11.41
CA HIS A 29 10.87 6.72 -10.13
C HIS A 29 11.91 7.57 -9.37
N GLU A 30 13.18 7.16 -9.37
CA GLU A 30 14.24 7.89 -8.65
C GLU A 30 14.79 9.10 -9.42
N HIS A 31 14.94 9.00 -10.75
CA HIS A 31 15.70 9.98 -11.53
C HIS A 31 14.87 10.77 -12.54
N GLY A 32 13.61 10.39 -12.76
CA GLY A 32 12.75 10.90 -13.82
C GLY A 32 13.14 10.40 -15.21
N LEU A 33 12.17 10.45 -16.14
CA LEU A 33 12.32 9.96 -17.51
C LEU A 33 13.41 10.72 -18.31
N GLY A 34 13.47 12.04 -18.16
CA GLY A 34 14.41 12.91 -18.89
C GLY A 34 15.89 12.65 -18.57
N SER A 35 16.21 12.28 -17.32
CA SER A 35 17.59 12.08 -16.86
C SER A 35 18.08 10.64 -16.95
N LEU A 36 17.28 9.76 -17.56
CA LEU A 36 17.52 8.32 -17.57
C LEU A 36 18.65 7.94 -18.54
N THR A 37 19.51 6.99 -18.16
CA THR A 37 20.57 6.45 -19.03
C THR A 37 20.61 4.92 -18.94
N VAL A 38 21.15 4.26 -19.96
CA VAL A 38 21.33 2.78 -19.96
C VAL A 38 22.15 2.34 -18.74
N ALA A 39 23.16 3.13 -18.35
CA ALA A 39 23.98 2.84 -17.18
C ALA A 39 23.19 2.91 -15.86
N LYS A 40 22.29 3.90 -15.70
CA LYS A 40 21.44 4.01 -14.51
C LYS A 40 20.48 2.81 -14.40
N ILE A 41 19.85 2.42 -15.50
CA ILE A 41 18.95 1.26 -15.54
C ILE A 41 19.72 -0.03 -15.24
N ALA A 42 20.87 -0.24 -15.90
CA ALA A 42 21.67 -1.44 -15.70
C ALA A 42 22.16 -1.55 -14.24
N GLY A 43 22.55 -0.42 -13.64
CA GLY A 43 22.93 -0.34 -12.23
C GLY A 43 21.80 -0.74 -11.27
N LYS A 44 20.54 -0.39 -11.56
CA LYS A 44 19.38 -0.83 -10.78
C LYS A 44 19.15 -2.34 -10.81
N ALA A 45 19.48 -2.99 -11.92
CA ALA A 45 19.34 -4.44 -12.08
C ALA A 45 20.56 -5.25 -11.60
N ASP A 46 21.64 -4.59 -11.12
CA ASP A 46 22.97 -5.19 -10.92
C ASP A 46 23.47 -5.94 -12.19
N LEU A 47 23.21 -5.36 -13.37
CA LEU A 47 23.58 -5.90 -14.66
C LEU A 47 24.56 -4.98 -15.40
N SER A 48 25.33 -5.57 -16.32
CA SER A 48 26.15 -4.77 -17.23
C SER A 48 25.26 -4.01 -18.22
N PRO A 49 25.64 -2.79 -18.67
CA PRO A 49 24.93 -2.09 -19.74
C PRO A 49 24.78 -2.92 -21.03
N GLY A 50 25.74 -3.82 -21.31
CA GLY A 50 25.69 -4.73 -22.46
C GLY A 50 24.54 -5.74 -22.38
N THR A 51 24.03 -6.04 -21.18
CA THR A 51 22.87 -6.94 -20.99
C THR A 51 21.58 -6.31 -21.52
N ILE A 52 21.41 -4.99 -21.40
CA ILE A 52 20.24 -4.29 -21.96
C ILE A 52 20.24 -4.42 -23.48
N ASN A 53 21.38 -4.17 -24.13
CA ASN A 53 21.52 -4.28 -25.58
C ASN A 53 21.34 -5.72 -26.11
N PHE A 54 21.47 -6.73 -25.24
CA PHE A 54 21.21 -8.12 -25.61
C PHE A 54 19.70 -8.45 -25.61
N HIS A 55 18.91 -7.78 -24.77
CA HIS A 55 17.47 -8.04 -24.61
C HIS A 55 16.57 -7.02 -25.33
N PHE A 56 17.09 -5.82 -25.58
CA PHE A 56 16.38 -4.71 -26.20
C PHE A 56 17.31 -4.00 -27.18
N ASP A 57 16.80 -3.72 -28.38
CA ASP A 57 17.58 -3.09 -29.45
C ASP A 57 18.03 -1.66 -29.10
N SER A 58 17.35 -1.01 -28.15
CA SER A 58 17.70 0.32 -27.66
C SER A 58 17.09 0.62 -26.29
N LYS A 59 17.61 1.67 -25.62
CA LYS A 59 16.94 2.29 -24.45
C LYS A 59 15.48 2.63 -24.76
N HIS A 60 15.23 3.11 -25.97
CA HIS A 60 13.89 3.50 -26.38
C HIS A 60 12.94 2.29 -26.46
N ALA A 61 13.40 1.16 -27.01
CA ALA A 61 12.62 -0.08 -27.05
C ALA A 61 12.32 -0.63 -25.65
N LEU A 62 13.28 -0.54 -24.72
CA LEU A 62 13.09 -0.90 -23.32
C LEU A 62 12.04 -0.01 -22.64
N LEU A 63 12.08 1.30 -22.87
CA LEU A 63 11.08 2.24 -22.34
C LEU A 63 9.66 1.92 -22.84
N LEU A 64 9.51 1.68 -24.14
CA LEU A 64 8.21 1.30 -24.70
C LEU A 64 7.72 -0.04 -24.14
N ALA A 65 8.60 -1.03 -23.99
CA ALA A 65 8.23 -2.30 -23.38
C ALA A 65 7.78 -2.15 -21.92
N THR A 66 8.41 -1.24 -21.16
CA THR A 66 8.04 -0.94 -19.77
C THR A 66 6.66 -0.29 -19.71
N LEU A 67 6.42 0.71 -20.56
CA LEU A 67 5.12 1.39 -20.65
C LEU A 67 4.01 0.42 -21.09
N THR A 68 4.27 -0.43 -22.09
CA THR A 68 3.32 -1.43 -22.56
C THR A 68 2.97 -2.42 -21.46
N GLN A 69 3.94 -2.93 -20.70
CA GLN A 69 3.67 -3.85 -19.59
C GLN A 69 2.73 -3.23 -18.55
N ILE A 70 2.98 -1.98 -18.14
CA ILE A 70 2.14 -1.29 -17.15
C ILE A 70 0.72 -1.05 -17.69
N ALA A 71 0.60 -0.69 -18.98
CA ALA A 71 -0.70 -0.49 -19.61
C ALA A 71 -1.50 -1.80 -19.72
N GLU A 72 -0.85 -2.89 -20.14
CA GLU A 72 -1.47 -4.23 -20.25
C GLU A 72 -1.90 -4.75 -18.87
N GLU A 73 -1.05 -4.63 -17.85
CA GLU A 73 -1.38 -5.04 -16.48
C GLU A 73 -2.61 -4.30 -15.94
N PHE A 74 -2.71 -3.00 -16.19
CA PHE A 74 -3.87 -2.20 -15.83
C PHE A 74 -5.16 -2.70 -16.52
N GLU A 75 -5.11 -2.91 -17.83
CA GLU A 75 -6.25 -3.38 -18.60
C GLU A 75 -6.69 -4.79 -18.17
N GLU A 76 -5.75 -5.70 -17.97
CA GLU A 76 -6.01 -7.08 -17.51
C GLU A 76 -6.67 -7.09 -16.13
N ARG A 77 -6.17 -6.29 -15.18
CA ARG A 77 -6.72 -6.21 -13.82
C ARG A 77 -8.16 -5.71 -13.81
N ILE A 78 -8.44 -4.65 -14.57
CA ILE A 78 -9.79 -4.08 -14.66
C ILE A 78 -10.74 -5.06 -15.34
N GLN A 79 -10.33 -5.63 -16.47
CA GLN A 79 -11.17 -6.58 -17.19
C GLN A 79 -11.50 -7.79 -16.31
N GLY A 80 -10.50 -8.35 -15.61
CA GLY A 80 -10.70 -9.44 -14.65
C GLY A 80 -11.69 -9.08 -13.54
N ALA A 81 -11.53 -7.91 -12.91
CA ALA A 81 -12.43 -7.47 -11.84
C ALA A 81 -13.89 -7.28 -12.33
N VAL A 82 -14.06 -6.73 -13.53
CA VAL A 82 -15.38 -6.53 -14.14
C VAL A 82 -16.03 -7.86 -14.51
N ASP A 83 -15.27 -8.83 -15.03
CA ASP A 83 -15.79 -10.15 -15.43
C ASP A 83 -16.15 -11.02 -14.22
N GLU A 84 -15.37 -10.93 -13.14
CA GLU A 84 -15.64 -11.63 -11.87
C GLU A 84 -16.89 -11.10 -11.14
N SER A 85 -17.35 -9.90 -11.49
CA SER A 85 -18.51 -9.25 -10.85
C SER A 85 -19.88 -9.71 -11.37
N GLY A 86 -19.90 -10.65 -12.32
CA GLY A 86 -21.14 -11.17 -12.91
C GLY A 86 -21.87 -10.15 -13.78
N ASP A 87 -23.20 -10.23 -13.83
CA ASP A 87 -24.04 -9.45 -14.76
C ASP A 87 -24.62 -8.16 -14.17
N ASP A 88 -24.45 -7.89 -12.86
CA ASP A 88 -25.00 -6.68 -12.22
C ASP A 88 -24.24 -5.43 -12.67
N PRO A 89 -24.87 -4.48 -13.40
CA PRO A 89 -24.21 -3.27 -13.87
C PRO A 89 -23.58 -2.43 -12.75
N ALA A 90 -24.22 -2.40 -11.57
CA ALA A 90 -23.73 -1.63 -10.44
C ALA A 90 -22.46 -2.26 -9.85
N ALA A 91 -22.47 -3.57 -9.61
CA ALA A 91 -21.28 -4.30 -9.17
C ALA A 91 -20.12 -4.15 -10.16
N ARG A 92 -20.38 -4.23 -11.47
CA ARG A 92 -19.35 -4.11 -12.51
C ARG A 92 -18.72 -2.72 -12.58
N LEU A 93 -19.53 -1.65 -12.50
CA LEU A 93 -18.99 -0.28 -12.45
C LEU A 93 -18.17 -0.04 -11.19
N LEU A 94 -18.63 -0.55 -10.04
CA LEU A 94 -17.87 -0.46 -8.79
C LEU A 94 -16.54 -1.23 -8.88
N ALA A 95 -16.55 -2.44 -9.45
CA ALA A 95 -15.35 -3.25 -9.62
C ALA A 95 -14.32 -2.59 -10.55
N LEU A 96 -14.76 -1.90 -11.61
CA LEU A 96 -13.88 -1.08 -12.44
C LEU A 96 -13.17 0.00 -11.61
N ILE A 97 -13.92 0.72 -10.77
CA ILE A 97 -13.37 1.82 -9.95
C ILE A 97 -12.44 1.26 -8.88
N ASP A 98 -12.87 0.24 -8.14
CA ASP A 98 -12.06 -0.46 -7.12
C ASP A 98 -10.73 -0.97 -7.73
N ALA A 99 -10.77 -1.60 -8.91
CA ALA A 99 -9.58 -2.10 -9.60
C ALA A 99 -8.67 -0.98 -10.13
N SER A 100 -9.26 0.14 -10.58
CA SER A 100 -8.50 1.29 -11.09
C SER A 100 -7.65 1.96 -10.01
N VAL A 101 -8.01 1.78 -8.73
CA VAL A 101 -7.29 2.35 -7.57
C VAL A 101 -6.66 1.27 -6.68
N ASP A 102 -6.56 0.05 -7.19
CA ASP A 102 -5.96 -1.09 -6.51
C ASP A 102 -4.48 -0.78 -6.16
N PRO A 103 -4.00 -1.12 -4.94
CA PRO A 103 -2.62 -0.86 -4.54
C PRO A 103 -1.55 -1.48 -5.45
N GLU A 104 -1.81 -2.62 -6.09
CA GLU A 104 -0.86 -3.27 -7.01
C GLU A 104 -0.76 -2.51 -8.34
N ILE A 105 -1.85 -1.88 -8.76
CA ILE A 105 -1.93 -1.07 -9.98
C ILE A 105 -1.39 0.35 -9.76
N THR A 106 -1.77 0.96 -8.64
CA THR A 106 -1.39 2.33 -8.24
C THR A 106 -0.20 2.31 -7.29
N GLU A 107 0.71 1.35 -7.49
CA GLU A 107 1.98 1.30 -6.81
C GLU A 107 2.81 2.56 -7.20
N PRO A 108 3.59 3.19 -6.29
CA PRO A 108 4.19 4.49 -6.55
C PRO A 108 5.16 4.54 -7.75
N ARG A 109 5.92 3.47 -8.02
CA ARG A 109 6.80 3.40 -9.19
C ARG A 109 5.97 3.34 -10.47
N LYS A 110 4.97 2.47 -10.54
CA LYS A 110 4.05 2.38 -11.71
C LYS A 110 3.33 3.69 -11.98
N THR A 111 2.84 4.34 -10.92
CA THR A 111 2.15 5.64 -11.00
C THR A 111 3.11 6.71 -11.54
N SER A 112 4.32 6.81 -10.98
CA SER A 112 5.36 7.74 -11.46
C SER A 112 5.70 7.51 -12.93
N VAL A 113 5.86 6.25 -13.34
CA VAL A 113 6.14 5.86 -14.72
C VAL A 113 4.99 6.28 -15.64
N TRP A 114 3.75 5.98 -15.25
CA TRP A 114 2.56 6.35 -16.02
C TRP A 114 2.46 7.86 -16.26
N PHE A 115 2.64 8.67 -15.22
CA PHE A 115 2.62 10.14 -15.34
C PHE A 115 3.79 10.69 -16.17
N ALA A 116 4.98 10.10 -16.03
CA ALA A 116 6.15 10.49 -16.81
C ALA A 116 5.93 10.27 -18.32
N PHE A 117 5.33 9.15 -18.72
CA PHE A 117 5.05 8.87 -20.13
C PHE A 117 3.83 9.62 -20.68
N SER A 118 2.72 9.66 -19.91
CA SER A 118 1.47 10.29 -20.35
C SER A 118 1.60 11.81 -20.55
N SER A 119 2.40 12.49 -19.72
CA SER A 119 2.67 13.93 -19.88
C SER A 119 3.42 14.29 -21.17
N GLU A 120 4.22 13.37 -21.72
CA GLU A 120 4.92 13.55 -22.99
C GLU A 120 4.11 13.06 -24.21
N ALA A 121 3.01 12.32 -23.99
CA ALA A 121 2.29 11.58 -25.03
C ALA A 121 1.82 12.45 -26.20
N ARG A 122 1.40 13.70 -25.93
CA ARG A 122 0.95 14.61 -27.00
C ARG A 122 2.01 14.93 -28.04
N SER A 123 3.29 14.86 -27.66
CA SER A 123 4.45 15.18 -28.49
C SER A 123 5.14 13.93 -29.09
N ARG A 124 4.62 12.74 -28.78
CA ARG A 124 5.28 11.46 -29.00
C ARG A 124 4.27 10.40 -29.45
N ASP A 125 4.23 10.12 -30.74
CA ASP A 125 3.24 9.21 -31.36
C ASP A 125 3.28 7.79 -30.79
N ASP A 126 4.47 7.33 -30.42
CA ASP A 126 4.73 6.04 -29.77
C ASP A 126 4.09 5.95 -28.38
N TYR A 127 4.17 7.00 -27.57
CA TYR A 127 3.52 7.10 -26.27
C TYR A 127 2.01 7.35 -26.42
N GLN A 128 1.61 8.19 -27.38
CA GLN A 128 0.19 8.45 -27.68
C GLN A 128 -0.55 7.19 -28.10
N ARG A 129 0.12 6.29 -28.83
CA ARG A 129 -0.44 4.98 -29.18
C ARG A 129 -0.77 4.19 -27.92
N ILE A 130 0.20 3.98 -27.01
CA ILE A 130 -0.01 3.16 -25.82
C ILE A 130 -0.93 3.86 -24.80
N CYS A 131 -0.57 5.06 -24.34
CA CYS A 131 -1.33 5.78 -23.33
C CYS A 131 -2.73 6.15 -23.84
N GLY A 132 -2.82 6.62 -25.09
CA GLY A 132 -4.08 7.03 -25.68
C GLY A 132 -5.00 5.86 -26.03
N GLU A 133 -4.48 4.68 -26.40
CA GLU A 133 -5.30 3.47 -26.56
C GLU A 133 -5.90 3.05 -25.22
N ARG A 134 -5.08 2.92 -24.17
CA ARG A 134 -5.56 2.60 -22.82
C ARG A 134 -6.62 3.60 -22.36
N GLU A 135 -6.38 4.90 -22.54
CA GLU A 135 -7.34 5.93 -22.11
C GLU A 135 -8.67 5.85 -22.85
N ARG A 136 -8.65 5.58 -24.16
CA ARG A 136 -9.88 5.36 -24.94
C ARG A 136 -10.62 4.08 -24.49
N ASN A 137 -9.88 3.02 -24.20
CA ASN A 137 -10.44 1.73 -23.79
C ASN A 137 -11.15 1.86 -22.44
N ILE A 138 -10.50 2.45 -21.44
CA ILE A 138 -11.07 2.61 -20.11
C ILE A 138 -12.27 3.57 -20.12
N PHE A 139 -12.20 4.66 -20.89
CA PHE A 139 -13.33 5.56 -21.04
C PHE A 139 -14.54 4.88 -21.70
N ALA A 140 -14.30 4.12 -22.78
CA ALA A 140 -15.36 3.39 -23.48
C ALA A 140 -16.01 2.33 -22.58
N LEU A 141 -15.23 1.62 -21.76
CA LEU A 141 -15.76 0.66 -20.79
C LEU A 141 -16.60 1.36 -19.71
N THR A 142 -16.06 2.43 -19.11
CA THR A 142 -16.77 3.21 -18.08
C THR A 142 -18.09 3.78 -18.63
N GLN A 143 -18.08 4.32 -19.84
CA GLN A 143 -19.31 4.81 -20.49
C GLN A 143 -20.36 3.72 -20.70
N ARG A 144 -19.95 2.52 -21.13
CA ARG A 144 -20.87 1.38 -21.24
C ARG A 144 -21.47 1.01 -19.89
N LEU A 145 -20.64 0.85 -18.87
CA LEU A 145 -21.10 0.48 -17.52
C LEU A 145 -22.01 1.54 -16.89
N CYS A 146 -21.71 2.84 -17.08
CA CYS A 146 -22.62 3.90 -16.68
C CYS A 146 -23.96 3.83 -17.43
N ALA A 147 -23.95 3.56 -18.74
CA ALA A 147 -25.18 3.39 -19.51
C ALA A 147 -26.03 2.21 -19.01
N ASP A 148 -25.38 1.09 -18.66
CA ASP A 148 -26.05 -0.09 -18.12
C ASP A 148 -26.68 0.19 -16.74
N VAL A 149 -25.98 0.90 -15.84
CA VAL A 149 -26.51 1.33 -14.53
C VAL A 149 -27.70 2.29 -14.68
N ILE A 150 -27.61 3.24 -15.62
CA ILE A 150 -28.68 4.19 -15.93
C ILE A 150 -29.90 3.45 -16.49
N SER A 151 -29.68 2.52 -17.41
CA SER A 151 -30.75 1.71 -18.01
C SER A 151 -31.43 0.82 -16.97
N ALA A 152 -30.68 0.22 -16.04
CA ALA A 152 -31.24 -0.60 -14.96
C ALA A 152 -32.11 0.20 -13.97
N GLY A 153 -31.92 1.52 -13.89
CA GLY A 153 -32.73 2.43 -13.08
C GLY A 153 -33.85 3.14 -13.84
N ASP A 154 -34.07 2.80 -15.11
CA ASP A 154 -35.02 3.50 -16.01
C ASP A 154 -34.73 5.02 -16.13
N LYS A 155 -33.45 5.42 -16.07
CA LYS A 155 -33.01 6.85 -16.07
C LYS A 155 -32.44 7.36 -17.39
N SER A 156 -32.53 6.59 -18.48
CA SER A 156 -31.93 6.92 -19.78
C SER A 156 -32.44 8.23 -20.41
N ALA A 157 -33.63 8.71 -20.02
CA ALA A 157 -34.18 9.98 -20.50
C ALA A 157 -33.67 11.20 -19.71
N GLU A 158 -33.16 11.00 -18.51
CA GLU A 158 -32.78 12.06 -17.56
C GLU A 158 -31.26 12.23 -17.46
N MET A 159 -30.49 11.21 -17.83
CA MET A 159 -29.05 11.14 -17.56
C MET A 159 -28.22 10.77 -18.79
N ASP A 160 -27.10 11.46 -18.94
CA ASP A 160 -26.12 11.22 -20.01
C ASP A 160 -24.99 10.31 -19.51
N ALA A 161 -24.88 9.11 -20.09
CA ALA A 161 -23.88 8.12 -19.73
C ALA A 161 -22.43 8.60 -19.97
N ARG A 162 -22.19 9.41 -21.00
CA ARG A 162 -20.87 10.00 -21.30
C ARG A 162 -20.51 11.05 -20.26
N ALA A 163 -21.47 11.87 -19.83
CA ALA A 163 -21.26 12.84 -18.75
C ALA A 163 -20.93 12.12 -17.43
N MET A 164 -21.63 11.04 -17.10
CA MET A 164 -21.33 10.24 -15.91
C MET A 164 -19.95 9.56 -16.00
N ALA A 165 -19.59 9.03 -17.17
CA ALA A 165 -18.26 8.44 -17.37
C ALA A 165 -17.14 9.47 -17.21
N ASN A 166 -17.29 10.69 -17.75
CA ASN A 166 -16.33 11.77 -17.52
C ASN A 166 -16.19 12.11 -16.03
N ALA A 167 -17.29 12.13 -15.28
CA ALA A 167 -17.26 12.43 -13.85
C ALA A 167 -16.57 11.31 -13.05
N VAL A 168 -16.83 10.04 -13.38
CA VAL A 168 -16.14 8.88 -12.78
C VAL A 168 -14.65 8.91 -13.10
N GLN A 169 -14.27 9.08 -14.37
CA GLN A 169 -12.87 9.15 -14.78
C GLN A 169 -12.14 10.34 -14.14
N GLY A 170 -12.77 11.53 -14.10
CA GLY A 170 -12.19 12.69 -13.43
C GLY A 170 -11.96 12.47 -11.93
N LEU A 171 -12.81 11.67 -11.26
CA LEU A 171 -12.60 11.28 -9.87
C LEU A 171 -11.44 10.30 -9.72
N ILE A 172 -11.32 9.32 -10.62
CA ILE A 172 -10.20 8.36 -10.64
C ILE A 172 -8.88 9.11 -10.90
N ASP A 173 -8.86 10.04 -11.86
CA ASP A 173 -7.69 10.86 -12.18
C ASP A 173 -7.24 11.70 -10.98
N ALA A 174 -8.19 12.31 -10.26
CA ALA A 174 -7.90 13.03 -9.01
C ALA A 174 -7.28 12.11 -7.95
N ILE A 175 -7.82 10.89 -7.76
CA ILE A 175 -7.26 9.89 -6.85
C ILE A 175 -5.83 9.49 -7.27
N TRP A 176 -5.59 9.27 -8.56
CA TRP A 176 -4.25 8.95 -9.08
C TRP A 176 -3.26 10.08 -8.86
N GLU A 177 -3.68 11.33 -9.03
CA GLU A 177 -2.86 12.50 -8.74
C GLU A 177 -2.55 12.62 -7.24
N GLU A 178 -3.53 12.38 -6.36
CA GLU A 178 -3.30 12.35 -4.91
C GLU A 178 -2.34 11.23 -4.51
N ILE A 179 -2.48 10.02 -5.09
CA ILE A 179 -1.55 8.90 -4.90
C ILE A 179 -0.14 9.27 -5.37
N LEU A 180 0.01 9.97 -6.50
CA LEU A 180 1.31 10.40 -6.98
C LEU A 180 2.01 11.32 -5.97
N TYR A 181 1.29 12.25 -5.34
CA TYR A 181 1.88 13.20 -4.39
C TYR A 181 2.04 12.65 -2.98
N GLN A 182 1.11 11.82 -2.50
CA GLN A 182 1.14 11.25 -1.16
C GLN A 182 1.90 9.91 -1.09
N GLY A 183 2.11 9.24 -2.24
CA GLY A 183 2.80 7.97 -2.31
C GLY A 183 2.16 6.90 -1.42
N HIS A 184 2.97 6.29 -0.55
CA HIS A 184 2.52 5.26 0.38
C HIS A 184 1.58 5.78 1.48
N ASP A 185 1.47 7.10 1.66
CA ASP A 185 0.65 7.72 2.71
C ASP A 185 -0.81 7.93 2.32
N TYR A 186 -1.17 7.64 1.06
CA TYR A 186 -2.50 7.89 0.53
C TYR A 186 -3.59 7.09 1.27
N ASP A 187 -4.63 7.78 1.77
CA ASP A 187 -5.77 7.14 2.43
C ASP A 187 -6.73 6.51 1.41
N ARG A 188 -6.48 5.24 1.09
CA ARG A 188 -7.31 4.45 0.19
C ARG A 188 -8.72 4.20 0.73
N ALA A 189 -8.92 4.21 2.04
CA ALA A 189 -10.26 4.06 2.63
C ALA A 189 -11.09 5.34 2.45
N GLU A 190 -10.45 6.51 2.55
CA GLU A 190 -11.05 7.80 2.21
C GLU A 190 -11.38 7.87 0.71
N ALA A 191 -10.46 7.46 -0.17
CA ALA A 191 -10.70 7.36 -1.61
C ALA A 191 -11.95 6.52 -1.90
N ARG A 192 -12.06 5.36 -1.25
CA ARG A 192 -13.23 4.48 -1.34
C ARG A 192 -14.51 5.10 -0.83
N HIS A 193 -14.44 5.82 0.29
CA HIS A 193 -15.56 6.58 0.80
C HIS A 193 -16.00 7.66 -0.19
N MET A 194 -15.05 8.32 -0.85
CA MET A 194 -15.29 9.40 -1.81
C MET A 194 -16.01 8.90 -3.06
N TYR A 195 -15.50 7.88 -3.76
CA TYR A 195 -16.19 7.40 -4.97
C TYR A 195 -17.50 6.68 -4.67
N LEU A 196 -17.63 5.97 -3.55
CA LEU A 196 -18.94 5.42 -3.15
C LEU A 196 -19.95 6.51 -2.81
N SER A 197 -19.52 7.59 -2.16
CA SER A 197 -20.40 8.73 -1.88
C SER A 197 -20.83 9.43 -3.17
N PHE A 198 -19.92 9.57 -4.14
CA PHE A 198 -20.22 10.10 -5.46
C PHE A 198 -21.23 9.21 -6.20
N LEU A 199 -20.97 7.90 -6.32
CA LEU A 199 -21.86 6.94 -6.97
C LEU A 199 -23.24 6.90 -6.32
N ALA A 200 -23.33 6.91 -4.98
CA ALA A 200 -24.62 6.98 -4.28
C ALA A 200 -25.37 8.30 -4.50
N SER A 201 -24.66 9.40 -4.79
CA SER A 201 -25.27 10.69 -5.08
C SER A 201 -25.87 10.73 -6.49
N VAL A 202 -25.18 10.16 -7.48
CA VAL A 202 -25.60 10.22 -8.90
C VAL A 202 -26.44 9.01 -9.31
N PHE A 203 -26.27 7.86 -8.66
CA PHE A 203 -26.99 6.61 -8.90
C PHE A 203 -27.62 6.05 -7.61
N PRO A 204 -28.51 6.80 -6.91
CA PRO A 204 -29.07 6.40 -5.62
C PRO A 204 -29.95 5.13 -5.67
N TRP A 205 -30.38 4.68 -6.85
CA TRP A 205 -31.09 3.40 -7.02
C TRP A 205 -30.14 2.20 -7.05
N ALA A 206 -28.87 2.40 -7.40
CA ALA A 206 -27.87 1.36 -7.53
C ALA A 206 -26.91 1.30 -6.34
N TYR A 207 -26.67 2.43 -5.67
CA TYR A 207 -25.72 2.52 -4.56
C TYR A 207 -26.32 3.21 -3.34
N GLN A 208 -25.88 2.76 -2.17
CA GLN A 208 -26.18 3.40 -0.90
C GLN A 208 -25.01 4.27 -0.48
N HIS A 209 -25.28 5.43 0.10
CA HIS A 209 -24.22 6.24 0.69
C HIS A 209 -23.44 5.39 1.69
N PRO A 210 -22.11 5.32 1.58
CA PRO A 210 -21.32 4.72 2.63
C PRO A 210 -21.67 5.49 3.90
N ARG A 211 -21.96 4.77 4.99
CA ARG A 211 -22.25 5.43 6.26
C ARG A 211 -21.09 6.39 6.54
N ARG A 212 -21.37 7.70 6.48
CA ARG A 212 -20.43 8.73 6.93
C ARG A 212 -19.95 8.26 8.29
N SER A 213 -18.64 8.08 8.46
CA SER A 213 -17.98 8.19 9.76
C SER A 213 -18.08 9.64 10.21
N GLY A 214 -19.31 10.16 10.31
CA GLY A 214 -19.67 11.52 10.63
C GLY A 214 -19.56 11.71 12.13
N LYS A 215 -18.32 11.75 12.59
CA LYS A 215 -17.80 12.26 13.86
C LYS A 215 -16.29 12.12 13.74
N LYS A 216 -15.51 13.18 14.04
CA LYS A 216 -14.13 13.03 14.54
C LYS A 216 -14.10 11.74 15.33
N ALA A 217 -13.34 10.72 14.89
CA ALA A 217 -13.36 9.37 15.45
C ALA A 217 -13.65 9.47 16.95
N GLN A 218 -14.92 9.24 17.31
CA GLN A 218 -15.28 9.14 18.71
C GLN A 218 -14.62 7.81 19.04
N ALA A 219 -13.42 7.90 19.60
CA ALA A 219 -12.50 6.80 19.79
C ALA A 219 -13.34 5.57 20.10
N THR A 220 -13.24 4.52 19.28
CA THR A 220 -13.79 3.22 19.68
C THR A 220 -13.31 3.04 21.10
N PRO A 221 -14.19 2.93 22.12
CA PRO A 221 -13.77 2.93 23.49
C PRO A 221 -12.95 1.66 23.73
N VAL A 222 -11.65 1.77 23.46
CA VAL A 222 -10.73 0.65 23.54
C VAL A 222 -10.20 0.59 24.94
N LYS A 223 -10.21 -0.63 25.48
CA LYS A 223 -9.63 -0.90 26.77
C LYS A 223 -8.25 -1.51 26.54
N ILE A 224 -7.25 -0.88 27.16
CA ILE A 224 -5.87 -1.34 27.09
C ILE A 224 -5.55 -2.24 28.28
N PHE A 225 -5.07 -3.45 28.01
CA PHE A 225 -4.70 -4.43 29.03
C PHE A 225 -3.30 -4.96 28.79
N GLU A 226 -2.62 -5.38 29.86
CA GLU A 226 -1.37 -6.12 29.76
C GLU A 226 -1.68 -7.56 29.36
N ALA A 227 -1.05 -8.06 28.30
CA ALA A 227 -1.29 -9.41 27.82
C ALA A 227 -0.52 -10.45 28.66
N GLY A 228 -1.21 -11.50 29.08
CA GLY A 228 -0.63 -12.63 29.80
C GLY A 228 -0.62 -13.92 28.97
N LEU A 229 -0.27 -15.04 29.61
CA LEU A 229 -0.20 -16.35 28.93
C LEU A 229 -1.56 -16.83 28.39
N ALA A 230 -2.67 -16.37 28.95
CA ALA A 230 -4.01 -16.66 28.48
C ALA A 230 -4.32 -15.99 27.13
N ASP A 231 -3.69 -14.85 26.85
CA ASP A 231 -3.91 -14.03 25.66
C ASP A 231 -3.11 -14.49 24.44
N VAL A 232 -2.12 -15.38 24.64
CA VAL A 232 -1.14 -15.81 23.63
C VAL A 232 -1.78 -16.24 22.31
N LYS A 233 -2.94 -16.91 22.35
CA LYS A 233 -3.59 -17.39 21.12
C LYS A 233 -4.04 -16.21 20.24
N GLU A 234 -4.72 -15.24 20.83
CA GLU A 234 -5.26 -14.08 20.12
C GLU A 234 -4.15 -13.10 19.75
N LEU A 235 -3.23 -12.85 20.68
CA LEU A 235 -2.05 -12.01 20.45
C LEU A 235 -1.15 -12.56 19.33
N ALA A 236 -0.97 -13.88 19.23
CA ALA A 236 -0.19 -14.48 18.16
C ALA A 236 -0.76 -14.20 16.77
N ARG A 237 -2.09 -14.11 16.63
CA ARG A 237 -2.73 -13.75 15.37
C ARG A 237 -2.38 -12.32 14.97
N LEU A 238 -2.48 -11.36 15.90
CA LEU A 238 -2.08 -9.97 15.64
C LEU A 238 -0.59 -9.85 15.36
N PHE A 239 0.25 -10.57 16.08
CA PHE A 239 1.69 -10.58 15.88
C PHE A 239 2.07 -11.15 14.51
N ASP A 240 1.37 -12.18 14.03
CA ASP A 240 1.59 -12.71 12.68
C ASP A 240 1.16 -11.73 11.59
N LEU A 241 0.05 -11.01 11.78
CA LEU A 241 -0.37 -9.94 10.87
C LEU A 241 0.64 -8.77 10.84
N TYR A 242 1.24 -8.46 11.98
CA TYR A 242 2.35 -7.50 12.06
C TYR A 242 3.57 -7.97 11.27
N ARG A 243 3.94 -9.26 11.38
CA ARG A 243 5.03 -9.84 10.57
C ARG A 243 4.74 -9.73 9.08
N GLN A 244 3.54 -10.11 8.67
CA GLN A 244 3.12 -10.02 7.27
C GLN A 244 3.14 -8.57 6.74
N PHE A 245 2.88 -7.58 7.60
CA PHE A 245 3.03 -6.17 7.23
C PHE A 245 4.48 -5.78 6.91
N TYR A 246 5.47 -6.49 7.46
CA TYR A 246 6.88 -6.38 7.12
C TYR A 246 7.33 -7.47 6.14
N GLU A 247 6.43 -7.94 5.26
CA GLU A 247 6.71 -8.86 4.15
C GLU A 247 7.14 -10.28 4.55
N GLU A 248 6.95 -10.66 5.81
CA GLU A 248 7.23 -12.02 6.28
C GLU A 248 6.08 -13.00 5.91
N PRO A 249 6.39 -14.26 5.60
CA PRO A 249 5.35 -15.28 5.39
C PRO A 249 4.50 -15.53 6.64
N ALA A 250 3.20 -15.74 6.42
CA ALA A 250 2.24 -16.09 7.47
C ALA A 250 2.68 -17.38 8.21
N ASP A 251 2.91 -17.28 9.51
CA ASP A 251 3.26 -18.42 10.36
C ASP A 251 2.79 -18.19 11.81
N GLU A 252 1.49 -18.45 12.02
CA GLU A 252 0.86 -18.33 13.34
C GLU A 252 1.51 -19.27 14.38
N LYS A 253 2.09 -20.40 13.97
CA LYS A 253 2.77 -21.33 14.90
C LYS A 253 4.05 -20.70 15.43
N LEU A 254 4.83 -20.06 14.56
CA LEU A 254 6.03 -19.30 14.94
C LEU A 254 5.66 -18.11 15.81
N ALA A 255 4.65 -17.31 15.42
CA ALA A 255 4.16 -16.19 16.22
C ALA A 255 3.74 -16.63 17.63
N ARG A 256 2.96 -17.71 17.74
CA ARG A 256 2.50 -18.25 19.03
C ARG A 256 3.65 -18.73 19.90
N ARG A 257 4.65 -19.41 19.31
CA ARG A 257 5.84 -19.87 20.04
C ARG A 257 6.66 -18.69 20.55
N PHE A 258 6.87 -17.67 19.71
CA PHE A 258 7.63 -16.47 20.04
C PHE A 258 6.97 -15.68 21.18
N MET A 259 5.69 -15.34 21.04
CA MET A 259 4.95 -14.57 22.06
C MET A 259 4.87 -15.31 23.39
N ARG A 260 4.59 -16.62 23.36
CA ARG A 260 4.59 -17.46 24.57
C ARG A 260 5.94 -17.39 25.30
N GLN A 261 7.05 -17.64 24.59
CA GLN A 261 8.37 -17.66 25.22
C GLN A 261 8.77 -16.30 25.79
N ASN A 262 8.41 -15.19 25.12
CA ASN A 262 8.73 -13.86 25.61
C ASN A 262 7.93 -13.52 26.87
N LEU A 263 6.64 -13.86 26.92
CA LEU A 263 5.79 -13.65 28.09
C LEU A 263 6.20 -14.56 29.26
N GLU A 264 6.47 -15.86 29.02
CA GLU A 264 6.89 -16.82 30.06
C GLU A 264 8.21 -16.41 30.72
N LYS A 265 9.14 -15.86 29.93
CA LYS A 265 10.47 -15.44 30.41
C LYS A 265 10.53 -13.99 30.87
N GLY A 266 9.42 -13.24 30.76
CA GLY A 266 9.38 -11.80 31.08
C GLY A 266 10.36 -10.97 30.25
N ARG A 267 10.62 -11.34 28.99
CA ARG A 267 11.56 -10.63 28.10
C ARG A 267 11.01 -9.30 27.60
N SER A 268 9.70 -9.24 27.37
CA SER A 268 8.99 -8.05 26.93
C SER A 268 7.67 -7.91 27.70
N THR A 269 7.19 -6.67 27.78
CA THR A 269 5.83 -6.37 28.22
C THR A 269 4.99 -6.03 27.00
N VAL A 270 3.81 -6.63 26.89
CA VAL A 270 2.90 -6.40 25.76
C VAL A 270 1.60 -5.84 26.28
N TYR A 271 1.16 -4.73 25.70
CA TYR A 271 -0.19 -4.18 25.92
C TYR A 271 -1.03 -4.39 24.67
N VAL A 272 -2.28 -4.82 24.86
CA VAL A 272 -3.25 -5.04 23.78
C VAL A 272 -4.43 -4.11 23.94
N ALA A 273 -4.98 -3.66 22.81
CA ALA A 273 -6.21 -2.90 22.76
C ALA A 273 -7.37 -3.82 22.37
N ARG A 274 -8.42 -3.88 23.19
CA ARG A 274 -9.66 -4.59 22.87
C ARG A 274 -10.81 -3.62 22.66
N ASP A 275 -11.70 -3.93 21.72
CA ASP A 275 -12.97 -3.23 21.56
C ASP A 275 -14.03 -3.70 22.59
N ASP A 276 -15.26 -3.21 22.48
CA ASP A 276 -16.37 -3.63 23.35
C ASP A 276 -16.85 -5.06 23.09
N SER A 277 -16.57 -5.64 21.91
CA SER A 277 -16.87 -7.03 21.59
C SER A 277 -15.86 -8.01 22.21
N GLY A 278 -14.70 -7.49 22.64
CA GLY A 278 -13.60 -8.23 23.23
C GLY A 278 -12.50 -8.60 22.23
N GLU A 279 -12.65 -8.22 20.95
CA GLU A 279 -11.67 -8.45 19.89
C GLU A 279 -10.44 -7.58 20.08
N MET A 280 -9.25 -8.18 20.00
CA MET A 280 -7.99 -7.42 19.99
C MET A 280 -7.79 -6.69 18.66
N LEU A 281 -7.70 -5.36 18.73
CA LEU A 281 -7.53 -4.46 17.58
C LEU A 281 -6.07 -4.07 17.32
N GLY A 282 -5.18 -4.27 18.29
CA GLY A 282 -3.78 -3.90 18.15
C GLY A 282 -2.97 -4.18 19.41
N PHE A 283 -1.65 -4.06 19.30
CA PHE A 283 -0.73 -4.24 20.41
C PHE A 283 0.47 -3.29 20.34
N VAL A 284 1.11 -3.09 21.50
CA VAL A 284 2.43 -2.48 21.62
C VAL A 284 3.32 -3.38 22.48
N GLN A 285 4.57 -3.57 22.06
CA GLN A 285 5.55 -4.42 22.72
C GLN A 285 6.78 -3.62 23.16
N LEU A 286 7.11 -3.73 24.45
CA LEU A 286 8.15 -2.98 25.12
C LEU A 286 9.22 -3.91 25.69
N TYR A 287 10.48 -3.53 25.54
CA TYR A 287 11.61 -4.19 26.18
C TYR A 287 12.26 -3.23 27.17
N ALA A 288 12.53 -3.71 28.38
CA ALA A 288 13.29 -2.95 29.37
C ALA A 288 14.77 -2.98 29.01
N SER A 289 15.43 -1.83 29.09
CA SER A 289 16.87 -1.69 28.86
C SER A 289 17.46 -0.59 29.77
N TRP A 290 18.76 -0.33 29.64
CA TRP A 290 19.48 0.68 30.40
C TRP A 290 20.35 1.52 29.49
N CYS A 291 20.27 2.84 29.63
CA CYS A 291 21.17 3.76 28.96
C CYS A 291 22.40 4.00 29.84
N SER A 292 23.57 3.54 29.40
CA SER A 292 24.84 3.75 30.13
C SER A 292 25.22 5.23 30.26
N VAL A 293 24.88 6.07 29.28
CA VAL A 293 25.18 7.51 29.30
C VAL A 293 24.34 8.24 30.35
N ALA A 294 23.04 7.94 30.40
CA ALA A 294 22.13 8.53 31.39
C ALA A 294 22.19 7.83 32.75
N ALA A 295 22.88 6.70 32.85
CA ALA A 295 22.91 5.81 34.01
C ALA A 295 21.50 5.49 34.55
N ALA A 296 20.52 5.32 33.66
CA ALA A 296 19.11 5.20 33.98
C ALA A 296 18.40 4.16 33.10
N PRO A 297 17.27 3.58 33.55
CA PRO A 297 16.46 2.69 32.72
C PRO A 297 15.91 3.41 31.49
N VAL A 298 15.72 2.66 30.40
CA VAL A 298 15.00 3.10 29.20
C VAL A 298 14.03 2.00 28.75
N CYS A 299 13.01 2.37 28.00
CA CYS A 299 12.16 1.41 27.31
C CYS A 299 12.48 1.44 25.83
N ILE A 300 12.62 0.26 25.22
CA ILE A 300 12.62 0.12 23.76
C ILE A 300 11.21 -0.30 23.35
N LEU A 301 10.51 0.56 22.63
CA LEU A 301 9.27 0.20 21.95
C LEU A 301 9.65 -0.41 20.60
N TYR A 302 9.53 -1.73 20.53
CA TYR A 302 10.01 -2.50 19.38
C TYR A 302 8.91 -2.71 18.34
N ASP A 303 7.69 -3.03 18.80
CA ASP A 303 6.57 -3.32 17.91
C ASP A 303 5.35 -2.50 18.31
N LEU A 304 4.77 -1.78 17.35
CA LEU A 304 3.43 -1.19 17.43
C LEU A 304 2.65 -1.63 16.20
N TYR A 305 1.49 -2.25 16.42
CA TYR A 305 0.63 -2.68 15.33
C TYR A 305 -0.84 -2.49 15.65
N VAL A 306 -1.59 -2.03 14.65
CA VAL A 306 -3.05 -1.90 14.69
C VAL A 306 -3.63 -2.60 13.46
N ALA A 307 -4.47 -3.60 13.69
CA ALA A 307 -5.20 -4.31 12.65
C ALA A 307 -6.12 -3.36 11.89
N SER A 308 -6.42 -3.67 10.63
CA SER A 308 -7.19 -2.79 9.73
C SER A 308 -8.51 -2.30 10.35
N GLY A 309 -9.24 -3.17 11.07
CA GLY A 309 -10.49 -2.81 11.75
C GLY A 309 -10.36 -1.83 12.92
N GLY A 310 -9.14 -1.61 13.44
CA GLY A 310 -8.84 -0.64 14.50
C GLY A 310 -8.12 0.62 14.04
N ARG A 311 -7.76 0.73 12.74
CA ARG A 311 -7.08 1.91 12.19
C ARG A 311 -8.05 3.10 12.20
N GLN A 312 -7.53 4.31 12.41
CA GLN A 312 -8.29 5.56 12.60
C GLN A 312 -9.21 5.63 13.84
N GLY A 313 -9.28 4.58 14.69
CA GLY A 313 -10.07 4.56 15.94
C GLY A 313 -9.37 5.14 17.17
N GLY A 314 -8.18 5.74 17.02
CA GLY A 314 -7.35 6.21 18.15
C GLY A 314 -6.61 5.10 18.92
N VAL A 315 -6.67 3.86 18.43
CA VAL A 315 -6.07 2.67 19.07
C VAL A 315 -4.57 2.80 19.25
N GLY A 316 -3.84 3.19 18.19
CA GLY A 316 -2.38 3.39 18.26
C GLY A 316 -1.99 4.42 19.34
N ARG A 317 -2.71 5.55 19.39
CA ARG A 317 -2.50 6.56 20.43
C ARG A 317 -2.75 6.02 21.84
N ALA A 318 -3.82 5.24 22.03
CA ALA A 318 -4.14 4.66 23.33
C ALA A 318 -3.05 3.65 23.79
N LEU A 319 -2.52 2.85 22.86
CA LEU A 319 -1.40 1.94 23.10
C LEU A 319 -0.12 2.71 23.45
N MET A 320 0.23 3.74 22.70
CA MET A 320 1.41 4.59 22.96
C MET A 320 1.33 5.28 24.32
N LYS A 321 0.17 5.85 24.68
CA LYS A 321 -0.05 6.44 26.01
C LYS A 321 0.10 5.40 27.12
N ARG A 322 -0.33 4.15 26.89
CA ARG A 322 -0.09 3.07 27.86
C ARG A 322 1.40 2.74 27.98
N ALA A 323 2.14 2.73 26.88
CA ALA A 323 3.58 2.55 26.91
C ALA A 323 4.28 3.64 27.73
N GLU A 324 3.86 4.89 27.60
CA GLU A 324 4.35 6.01 28.42
C GLU A 324 4.11 5.77 29.92
N VAL A 325 2.90 5.35 30.30
CA VAL A 325 2.56 5.02 31.70
C VAL A 325 3.46 3.89 32.23
N HIS A 326 3.69 2.86 31.41
CA HIS A 326 4.58 1.75 31.76
C HIS A 326 6.02 2.22 31.97
N ALA A 327 6.57 3.00 31.04
CA ALA A 327 7.93 3.55 31.13
C ALA A 327 8.12 4.42 32.38
N ARG A 328 7.14 5.29 32.69
CA ARG A 328 7.15 6.12 33.91
C ARG A 328 7.12 5.26 35.19
N LYS A 329 6.33 4.18 35.21
CA LYS A 329 6.27 3.23 36.35
C LYS A 329 7.63 2.56 36.58
N MET A 330 8.37 2.27 35.52
CA MET A 330 9.73 1.73 35.59
C MET A 330 10.81 2.78 35.88
N LYS A 331 10.43 4.06 36.04
CA LYS A 331 11.36 5.20 36.16
C LYS A 331 12.33 5.29 34.98
N ALA A 332 11.88 4.87 33.79
CA ALA A 332 12.66 5.03 32.58
C ALA A 332 12.78 6.51 32.23
N CYS A 333 13.96 6.95 31.80
CA CYS A 333 14.19 8.35 31.43
C CYS A 333 13.68 8.67 30.01
N ARG A 334 13.48 7.66 29.15
CA ARG A 334 12.90 7.82 27.81
C ARG A 334 12.36 6.49 27.24
N ILE A 335 11.62 6.60 26.14
CA ILE A 335 11.21 5.49 25.28
C ILE A 335 11.89 5.69 23.93
N ASP A 336 12.71 4.72 23.51
CA ASP A 336 13.34 4.71 22.19
C ASP A 336 12.53 3.79 21.27
N LEU A 337 12.37 4.19 20.01
CA LEU A 337 11.77 3.37 18.95
C LEU A 337 12.49 3.61 17.64
N GLU A 338 12.40 2.63 16.76
CA GLU A 338 12.86 2.75 15.38
C GLU A 338 11.69 2.41 14.47
N THR A 339 11.59 3.11 13.34
CA THR A 339 10.54 2.89 12.36
C THR A 339 11.13 2.98 10.97
N ALA A 340 10.52 2.27 10.03
CA ALA A 340 10.89 2.37 8.63
C ALA A 340 10.68 3.82 8.14
N SER A 341 11.57 4.29 7.26
CA SER A 341 11.58 5.68 6.78
C SER A 341 10.33 6.08 6.02
N ASP A 342 9.63 5.09 5.47
CA ASP A 342 8.36 5.17 4.75
C ASP A 342 7.12 4.94 5.63
N ASN A 343 7.27 4.62 6.91
CA ASN A 343 6.14 4.50 7.85
C ASN A 343 5.73 5.89 8.37
N ILE A 344 5.26 6.76 7.48
CA ILE A 344 4.94 8.16 7.81
C ILE A 344 3.73 8.24 8.76
N ILE A 345 2.74 7.34 8.64
CA ILE A 345 1.62 7.25 9.59
C ILE A 345 2.12 7.02 11.02
N GLY A 346 3.06 6.09 11.20
CA GLY A 346 3.72 5.86 12.47
C GLY A 346 4.48 7.10 12.94
N GLN A 347 5.31 7.68 12.06
CA GLN A 347 6.09 8.89 12.37
C GLN A 347 5.20 10.06 12.84
N ALA A 348 4.14 10.38 12.11
CA ALA A 348 3.20 11.44 12.48
C ALA A 348 2.51 11.18 13.83
N LEU A 349 2.16 9.92 14.12
CA LEU A 349 1.63 9.55 15.44
C LEU A 349 2.68 9.78 16.55
N TYR A 350 3.94 9.41 16.31
CA TYR A 350 5.02 9.59 17.28
C TYR A 350 5.29 11.06 17.54
N GLU A 351 5.45 11.86 16.49
CA GLU A 351 5.71 13.30 16.57
C GLU A 351 4.57 14.05 17.27
N ASP A 352 3.32 13.73 16.96
CA ASP A 352 2.15 14.31 17.65
C ASP A 352 2.07 13.92 19.14
N LEU A 353 2.67 12.79 19.52
CA LEU A 353 2.82 12.36 20.91
C LEU A 353 4.07 12.92 21.60
N GLY A 354 4.86 13.76 20.91
CA GLY A 354 6.05 14.41 21.46
C GLY A 354 7.31 13.56 21.38
N TYR A 355 7.34 12.51 20.56
CA TYR A 355 8.59 11.84 20.21
C TYR A 355 9.35 12.72 19.21
N GLU A 356 10.66 12.87 19.42
CA GLU A 356 11.52 13.66 18.56
C GLU A 356 12.39 12.74 17.70
N ARG A 357 12.50 13.06 16.40
CA ARG A 357 13.34 12.30 15.47
C ARG A 357 14.82 12.59 15.74
N GLU A 358 15.59 11.54 16.03
CA GLU A 358 17.05 11.62 16.18
C GLU A 358 17.73 11.81 14.82
N THR A 359 18.72 12.71 14.75
CA THR A 359 19.43 13.08 13.51
C THR A 359 20.95 12.97 13.60
N HIS A 360 21.51 12.66 14.76
CA HIS A 360 22.96 12.70 15.02
C HIS A 360 23.63 11.32 15.05
N PHE A 361 22.84 10.24 15.10
CA PHE A 361 23.36 8.87 15.19
C PHE A 361 22.96 8.04 13.98
N TYR A 362 23.89 7.23 13.49
CA TYR A 362 23.65 6.22 12.46
C TYR A 362 23.31 4.87 13.11
N LYS A 363 22.33 4.17 12.54
CA LYS A 363 22.04 2.78 12.88
C LYS A 363 22.84 1.85 11.97
N TYR A 364 23.57 0.90 12.55
CA TYR A 364 24.25 -0.18 11.82
C TYR A 364 23.72 -1.52 12.30
N SER A 365 23.42 -2.41 11.36
CA SER A 365 23.00 -3.79 11.63
C SER A 365 23.93 -4.74 10.87
N LEU A 366 24.34 -5.83 11.53
CA LEU A 366 25.02 -6.96 10.90
C LEU A 366 24.07 -8.15 10.98
N GLU A 367 23.70 -8.69 9.82
CA GLU A 367 22.98 -9.96 9.74
C GLU A 367 23.94 -11.10 10.11
N LEU A 368 23.50 -12.00 11.00
CA LEU A 368 24.32 -13.07 11.57
C LEU A 368 23.85 -14.47 11.17
#